data_AF-A0A6P0U1G5-F1
#
_entry.id   AF-A0A6P0U1G5-F1
#
_cell.length_a   1.000
_cell.length_b   1.000
_cell.length_c   1.000
_cell.angle_alpha   90.00
_cell.angle_beta   90.00
_cell.angle_gamma   90.00
#
_symmetry.space_group_name_H-M   'P 1'
#
loop_
_entity.id
_entity.type
_entity.pdbx_description
1 polymer ?
#
loop_
_entity_poly.entity_id
_entity_poly.type
_entity_poly.pdbx_seq_one_letter_code
_entity_poly.pdbx_strand_id
1 'polypeptide(L)'
;MIQNYMKLEEYELIDSHGSTVRYSVGLKDIYYQDNIIAIGDAVSTINMLGGEGIRHGMDNAEIASKYIEKYLDKRLSNFRSYQREMQRRYAIKWNISEQMGRRRYMQDSDELIDKGVNYLKSLTVEDMMNILFVYNFQKLYKGLGKYLQRKIKLGWQQMQAFSGQLSAISDELLTHYFGRKN
;
A
#
# COMPACT_ATOMS: atom_id res chain seq x y z
N MET A 1 25.87 -5.96 -4.99
CA MET A 1 25.65 -4.49 -5.15
C MET A 1 25.20 -4.20 -6.57
N ILE A 2 24.73 -2.99 -6.88
CA ILE A 2 24.08 -2.57 -8.14
C ILE A 2 24.76 -3.06 -9.44
N GLN A 3 26.09 -3.22 -9.40
CA GLN A 3 26.93 -3.79 -10.46
C GLN A 3 26.46 -5.18 -10.92
N ASN A 4 26.03 -6.04 -9.99
CA ASN A 4 25.58 -7.41 -10.31
C ASN A 4 24.23 -7.43 -11.04
N TYR A 5 23.41 -6.39 -10.88
CA TYR A 5 22.07 -6.30 -11.46
C TYR A 5 22.06 -5.51 -12.78
N MET A 6 22.95 -4.52 -12.91
CA MET A 6 22.98 -3.61 -14.05
C MET A 6 23.94 -4.04 -15.17
N LYS A 7 24.63 -5.18 -15.03
CA LYS A 7 25.60 -5.71 -16.02
C LYS A 7 26.59 -4.65 -16.52
N LEU A 8 27.21 -3.94 -15.57
CA LEU A 8 28.11 -2.81 -15.85
C LEU A 8 29.48 -3.23 -16.40
N GLU A 9 29.67 -4.47 -16.83
CA GLU A 9 30.94 -4.97 -17.37
C GLU A 9 31.38 -4.22 -18.65
N GLU A 10 30.40 -3.69 -19.39
CA GLU A 10 30.62 -2.93 -20.64
C GLU A 10 30.49 -1.40 -20.47
N TYR A 11 30.27 -0.91 -19.25
CA TYR A 11 29.98 0.51 -19.00
C TYR A 11 30.84 1.10 -17.88
N GLU A 12 31.35 2.31 -18.11
CA GLU A 12 32.02 3.07 -17.06
C GLU A 12 30.97 3.67 -16.10
N LEU A 13 31.02 3.28 -14.82
CA LEU A 13 30.21 3.90 -13.78
C LEU A 13 30.82 5.26 -13.42
N ILE A 14 30.29 6.31 -14.03
CA ILE A 14 30.77 7.69 -13.82
C ILE A 14 30.42 8.18 -12.41
N ASP A 15 29.28 7.73 -11.87
CA ASP A 15 28.74 8.24 -10.61
C ASP A 15 27.74 7.29 -9.96
N SER A 16 27.70 7.24 -8.63
CA SER A 16 26.79 6.42 -7.85
C SER A 16 26.25 7.18 -6.65
N HIS A 17 24.96 7.51 -6.71
CA HIS A 17 24.25 8.16 -5.62
C HIS A 17 23.22 7.20 -5.02
N GLY A 18 23.31 7.01 -3.71
CA GLY A 18 22.36 6.23 -2.93
C GLY A 18 22.39 6.67 -1.47
N SER A 19 21.22 6.76 -0.86
CA SER A 19 21.09 7.04 0.57
C SER A 19 20.05 6.10 1.18
N THR A 20 20.14 5.90 2.50
CA THR A 20 19.15 5.12 3.23
C THR A 20 17.94 5.98 3.52
N VAL A 21 16.77 5.52 3.08
CA VAL A 21 15.49 6.09 3.52
C VAL A 21 15.20 5.59 4.93
N ARG A 22 15.05 6.52 5.88
CA ARG A 22 14.49 6.24 7.21
C ARG A 22 13.02 6.62 7.20
N TYR A 23 12.20 5.75 7.74
CA TYR A 23 10.75 5.87 7.63
C TYR A 23 10.06 5.45 8.92
N SER A 24 9.14 6.29 9.39
CA SER A 24 8.32 6.03 10.57
C SER A 24 6.96 5.46 10.20
N VAL A 25 6.72 4.24 10.67
CA VAL A 25 5.51 3.48 10.32
C VAL A 25 4.26 4.14 10.91
N GLY A 26 3.25 4.35 10.07
CA GLY A 26 1.93 4.87 10.46
C GLY A 26 1.90 6.36 10.79
N LEU A 27 2.76 7.19 10.18
CA LEU A 27 2.84 8.65 10.40
C LEU A 27 3.05 9.03 11.88
N LYS A 28 3.92 8.29 12.57
CA LYS A 28 4.23 8.50 13.99
C LYS A 28 5.36 9.50 14.22
N ASP A 29 5.83 10.16 13.17
CA ASP A 29 6.83 11.23 13.30
C ASP A 29 6.33 12.39 14.14
N ILE A 30 7.28 13.07 14.77
CA ILE A 30 7.04 14.34 15.46
C ILE A 30 7.19 15.44 14.41
N TYR A 31 6.09 16.12 14.10
CA TYR A 31 6.07 17.15 13.06
C TYR A 31 6.54 18.52 13.55
N TYR A 32 6.57 18.72 14.87
CA TYR A 32 7.02 19.97 15.47
C TYR A 32 7.50 19.76 16.90
N GLN A 33 8.38 20.66 17.34
CA GLN A 33 8.78 20.80 18.73
C GLN A 33 8.99 22.29 19.00
N ASP A 34 8.24 22.83 19.97
CA ASP A 34 8.25 24.27 20.30
C ASP A 34 8.02 25.16 19.06
N ASN A 35 9.01 25.97 18.70
CA ASN A 35 8.98 26.85 17.53
C ASN A 35 9.63 26.23 16.27
N ILE A 36 9.97 24.95 16.31
CA ILE A 36 10.58 24.20 15.21
C ILE A 36 9.52 23.32 14.55
N ILE A 37 9.50 23.29 13.23
CA ILE A 37 8.70 22.36 12.43
C ILE A 37 9.64 21.48 11.60
N ALA A 38 9.21 20.25 11.35
CA ALA A 38 9.91 19.33 10.47
C ALA A 38 9.08 19.07 9.21
N ILE A 39 9.75 19.06 8.06
CA ILE A 39 9.13 18.91 6.74
C ILE A 39 9.88 17.89 5.88
N GLY A 40 9.24 17.40 4.82
CA GLY A 40 9.83 16.48 3.85
C GLY A 40 10.25 15.16 4.48
N ASP A 41 11.42 14.66 4.09
CA ASP A 41 11.92 13.36 4.56
C ASP A 41 12.17 13.31 6.08
N ALA A 42 12.33 14.46 6.74
CA ALA A 42 12.49 14.53 8.20
C ALA A 42 11.26 14.04 8.98
N VAL A 43 10.07 14.08 8.36
CA VAL A 43 8.81 13.55 8.90
C VAL A 43 8.23 12.47 7.99
N SER A 44 9.17 11.70 7.42
CA SER A 44 8.93 10.60 6.52
C SER A 44 8.02 10.93 5.36
N THR A 45 7.95 12.15 4.81
CA THR A 45 7.00 12.51 3.72
C THR A 45 7.34 11.88 2.34
N ILE A 46 7.80 10.63 2.32
CA ILE A 46 7.97 9.73 1.18
C ILE A 46 6.82 8.72 1.01
N ASN A 47 6.33 8.59 -0.23
CA ASN A 47 5.44 7.50 -0.64
C ASN A 47 6.19 6.16 -0.65
N MET A 48 5.88 5.25 0.27
CA MET A 48 6.57 3.97 0.39
C MET A 48 6.41 3.06 -0.85
N LEU A 49 5.27 3.07 -1.51
CA LEU A 49 5.03 2.23 -2.70
C LEU A 49 5.76 2.75 -3.95
N GLY A 50 5.81 4.06 -4.14
CA GLY A 50 6.40 4.68 -5.33
C GLY A 50 7.82 5.21 -5.13
N GLY A 51 8.29 5.30 -3.88
CA GLY A 51 9.55 5.96 -3.52
C GLY A 51 9.55 7.48 -3.74
N GLU A 52 8.39 8.10 -3.92
CA GLU A 52 8.29 9.52 -4.28
C GLU A 52 8.21 10.40 -3.04
N GLY A 53 9.18 11.29 -2.85
CA GLY A 53 9.22 12.23 -1.72
C GLY A 53 9.15 13.71 -2.12
N ILE A 54 9.43 14.07 -3.37
CA ILE A 54 9.58 15.47 -3.79
C ILE A 54 8.25 16.21 -3.72
N ARG A 55 7.21 15.74 -4.41
CA ARG A 55 5.87 16.35 -4.45
C ARG A 55 5.24 16.35 -3.07
N HIS A 56 5.43 15.27 -2.32
CA HIS A 56 4.93 15.17 -0.95
C HIS A 56 5.64 16.12 0.01
N GLY A 57 6.96 16.29 -0.12
CA GLY A 57 7.73 17.29 0.59
C GLY A 57 7.30 18.72 0.22
N MET A 58 7.03 18.98 -1.06
CA MET A 58 6.54 20.29 -1.53
C MET A 58 5.14 20.61 -0.97
N ASP A 59 4.17 19.68 -1.06
CA ASP A 59 2.83 19.88 -0.51
C ASP A 59 2.89 20.00 1.03
N ASN A 60 3.77 19.25 1.69
CA ASN A 60 4.04 19.43 3.11
C ASN A 60 4.63 20.80 3.46
N ALA A 61 5.55 21.33 2.66
CA ALA A 61 6.09 22.69 2.81
C ALA A 61 5.03 23.77 2.57
N GLU A 62 4.12 23.57 1.61
CA GLU A 62 2.99 24.47 1.36
C GLU A 62 2.00 24.49 2.53
N ILE A 63 1.73 23.34 3.15
CA ILE A 63 0.92 23.28 4.37
C ILE A 63 1.65 23.98 5.52
N ALA A 64 2.94 23.70 5.69
CA ALA A 64 3.77 24.29 6.75
C ALA A 64 3.80 25.82 6.71
N SER A 65 3.97 26.44 5.53
CA SER A 65 4.04 27.89 5.39
C SER A 65 2.82 28.61 5.98
N LYS A 66 1.63 28.07 5.75
CA LYS A 66 0.35 28.60 6.28
C LYS A 66 0.33 28.64 7.81
N TYR A 67 1.02 27.70 8.47
CA TYR A 67 1.10 27.65 9.93
C TYR A 67 2.24 28.50 10.48
N ILE A 68 3.35 28.61 9.76
CA ILE A 68 4.43 29.55 10.08
C ILE A 68 3.91 30.98 10.09
N GLU A 69 3.20 31.40 9.04
CA GLU A 69 2.62 32.75 8.96
C GLU A 69 1.70 33.05 10.14
N LYS A 70 0.79 32.12 10.46
CA LYS A 70 -0.12 32.26 11.61
C LYS A 70 0.63 32.35 12.95
N TYR A 71 1.73 31.62 13.10
CA TYR A 71 2.57 31.67 14.30
C TYR A 71 3.28 33.02 14.42
N LEU A 72 3.88 33.52 13.32
CA LEU A 72 4.54 34.83 13.27
C LEU A 72 3.57 35.98 13.55
N ASP A 73 2.33 35.87 13.08
CA ASP A 73 1.24 36.83 13.36
C ASP A 73 0.66 36.71 14.79
N LYS A 74 1.24 35.86 15.65
CA LYS A 74 0.76 35.58 17.02
C LYS A 74 -0.67 35.03 17.06
N ARG A 75 -1.16 34.46 15.95
CA ARG A 75 -2.48 33.78 15.84
C ARG A 75 -2.42 32.33 16.27
N LEU A 76 -1.22 31.78 16.47
CA LEU A 76 -0.98 30.44 17.02
C LEU A 76 0.12 30.51 18.08
N SER A 77 -0.01 29.70 19.13
CA SER A 77 1.01 29.53 20.17
C SER A 77 1.90 28.30 19.96
N ASN A 78 1.51 27.38 19.07
CA ASN A 78 2.26 26.17 18.72
C ASN A 78 1.80 25.60 17.37
N PHE A 79 2.52 24.58 16.89
CA PHE A 79 2.29 23.92 15.60
C PHE A 79 1.47 22.62 15.69
N ARG A 80 0.68 22.41 16.75
CA ARG A 80 -0.20 21.23 16.86
C ARG A 80 -1.20 21.12 15.72
N SER A 81 -1.71 22.27 15.28
CA SER A 81 -2.68 22.36 14.18
C SER A 81 -2.06 21.97 12.83
N TYR A 82 -0.79 22.32 12.60
CA TYR A 82 0.00 21.85 11.45
C TYR A 82 0.09 20.32 11.41
N GLN A 83 0.53 19.70 12.51
CA GLN A 83 0.63 18.23 12.59
C GLN A 83 -0.71 17.56 12.31
N ARG A 84 -1.81 18.12 12.85
CA ARG A 84 -3.15 17.58 12.63
C ARG A 84 -3.58 17.69 11.17
N GLU A 85 -3.27 18.78 10.49
CA GLU A 85 -3.56 18.93 9.05
C GLU A 85 -2.77 17.93 8.21
N MET A 86 -1.48 17.76 8.52
CA MET A 86 -0.63 16.76 7.86
C MET A 86 -1.20 15.34 7.99
N GLN A 87 -1.55 14.94 9.21
CA GLN A 87 -2.14 13.63 9.46
C GLN A 87 -3.48 13.48 8.72
N ARG A 88 -4.35 14.50 8.71
CA ARG A 88 -5.63 14.45 7.98
C ARG A 88 -5.45 14.34 6.47
N ARG A 89 -4.51 15.10 5.91
CA ARG A 89 -4.21 15.13 4.47
C ARG A 89 -3.70 13.77 3.97
N TYR A 90 -2.85 13.12 4.75
CA TYR A 90 -2.07 11.97 4.27
C TYR A 90 -2.45 10.62 4.87
N ALA A 91 -2.95 10.52 6.10
CA ALA A 91 -3.04 9.24 6.83
C ALA A 91 -3.67 8.08 6.05
N ILE A 92 -4.77 8.32 5.32
CA ILE A 92 -5.44 7.26 4.56
C ILE A 92 -4.56 6.78 3.40
N LYS A 93 -4.10 7.70 2.55
CA LYS A 93 -3.27 7.38 1.38
C LYS A 93 -1.94 6.76 1.81
N TRP A 94 -1.41 7.27 2.91
CA TRP A 94 -0.19 6.81 3.53
C TRP A 94 -0.26 5.35 3.98
N ASN A 95 -1.28 5.02 4.78
CA ASN A 95 -1.45 3.67 5.32
C ASN A 95 -1.63 2.64 4.19
N ILE A 96 -2.33 3.02 3.11
CA ILE A 96 -2.48 2.15 1.94
C ILE A 96 -1.12 1.95 1.25
N SER A 97 -0.40 3.04 0.99
CA SER A 97 0.92 2.98 0.36
C SER A 97 1.93 2.19 1.17
N GLU A 98 1.99 2.42 2.47
CA GLU A 98 2.84 1.70 3.41
C GLU A 98 2.56 0.21 3.37
N GLN A 99 1.29 -0.20 3.49
CA GLN A 99 0.92 -1.62 3.46
C GLN A 99 1.28 -2.26 2.12
N MET A 100 1.01 -1.58 1.01
CA MET A 100 1.35 -2.08 -0.32
C MET A 100 2.85 -2.17 -0.54
N GLY A 101 3.61 -1.13 -0.17
CA GLY A 101 5.06 -1.08 -0.30
C GLY A 101 5.74 -2.15 0.56
N ARG A 102 5.35 -2.26 1.84
CA ARG A 102 5.87 -3.32 2.72
C ARG A 102 5.58 -4.71 2.18
N ARG A 103 4.37 -4.95 1.68
CA ARG A 103 4.02 -6.22 1.07
C ARG A 103 4.88 -6.48 -0.17
N ARG A 104 4.92 -5.52 -1.09
CA ARG A 104 5.62 -5.68 -2.38
C ARG A 104 7.13 -5.85 -2.23
N TYR A 105 7.75 -5.10 -1.32
CA TYR A 105 9.21 -5.05 -1.20
C TYR A 105 9.79 -5.98 -0.14
N MET A 106 8.98 -6.44 0.83
CA MET A 106 9.49 -7.23 1.96
C MET A 106 8.83 -8.61 2.11
N GLN A 107 7.68 -8.86 1.47
CA GLN A 107 6.87 -10.06 1.75
C GLN A 107 6.48 -10.86 0.52
N ASP A 108 6.25 -10.21 -0.62
CA ASP A 108 5.84 -10.88 -1.86
C ASP A 108 7.02 -11.71 -2.41
N SER A 109 6.71 -12.93 -2.86
CA SER A 109 7.66 -13.78 -3.61
C SER A 109 7.85 -13.26 -5.03
N ASP A 110 8.93 -13.69 -5.69
CA ASP A 110 9.21 -13.36 -7.10
C ASP A 110 8.01 -13.65 -8.01
N GLU A 111 7.32 -14.77 -7.82
CA GLU A 111 6.12 -15.14 -8.57
C GLU A 111 4.96 -14.13 -8.42
N LEU A 112 4.81 -13.56 -7.22
CA LEU A 112 3.79 -12.53 -6.94
C LEU A 112 4.20 -11.18 -7.53
N ILE A 113 5.49 -10.86 -7.47
CA ILE A 113 6.06 -9.67 -8.10
C ILE A 113 5.84 -9.75 -9.62
N ASP A 114 6.15 -10.87 -10.25
CA ASP A 114 5.98 -11.11 -11.69
C ASP A 114 4.52 -10.99 -12.14
N LYS A 115 3.59 -11.56 -11.37
CA LYS A 115 2.15 -11.38 -11.63
C LYS A 115 1.74 -9.93 -11.56
N GLY A 116 2.26 -9.19 -10.58
CA GLY A 116 2.05 -7.76 -10.45
C GLY A 116 2.59 -6.98 -11.67
N VAL A 117 3.82 -7.25 -12.09
CA VAL A 117 4.45 -6.63 -13.26
C VAL A 117 3.66 -6.95 -14.53
N ASN A 118 3.24 -8.20 -14.72
CA ASN A 118 2.44 -8.61 -15.88
C ASN A 118 1.08 -7.90 -15.93
N TYR A 119 0.47 -7.62 -14.78
CA TYR A 119 -0.73 -6.80 -14.73
C TYR A 119 -0.44 -5.35 -15.17
N LEU A 120 0.65 -4.76 -14.67
CA LEU A 120 1.04 -3.39 -15.03
C LEU A 120 1.32 -3.22 -16.53
N LYS A 121 1.79 -4.26 -17.23
CA LYS A 121 1.98 -4.22 -18.70
C LYS A 121 0.71 -3.87 -19.49
N SER A 122 -0.46 -4.11 -18.91
CA SER A 122 -1.75 -3.81 -19.56
C SER A 122 -2.25 -2.38 -19.32
N LEU A 123 -1.54 -1.60 -18.50
CA LEU A 123 -1.90 -0.23 -18.13
C LEU A 123 -1.22 0.80 -19.03
N THR A 124 -1.88 1.94 -19.21
CA THR A 124 -1.24 3.10 -19.84
C THR A 124 -0.20 3.72 -18.91
N VAL A 125 0.71 4.54 -19.45
CA VAL A 125 1.66 5.32 -18.65
C VAL A 125 0.93 6.18 -17.64
N GLU A 126 -0.16 6.83 -18.04
CA GLU A 126 -0.98 7.65 -17.15
C GLU A 126 -1.57 6.83 -15.99
N ASP A 127 -2.01 5.60 -16.26
CA ASP A 127 -2.51 4.70 -15.21
C ASP A 127 -1.40 4.28 -14.25
N MET A 128 -0.20 4.00 -14.75
CA MET A 128 0.97 3.74 -13.90
C MET A 128 1.32 4.96 -13.04
N MET A 129 1.33 6.16 -13.61
CA MET A 129 1.57 7.41 -12.87
C MET A 129 0.52 7.62 -11.78
N ASN A 130 -0.76 7.38 -12.10
CA ASN A 130 -1.87 7.53 -11.16
C ASN A 130 -1.79 6.55 -9.98
N ILE A 131 -1.31 5.33 -10.23
CA ILE A 131 -1.10 4.33 -9.18
C ILE A 131 0.10 4.73 -8.30
N LEU A 132 1.25 5.02 -8.92
CA LEU A 132 2.49 5.27 -8.20
C LEU A 132 2.47 6.59 -7.43
N PHE A 133 1.85 7.65 -7.98
CA PHE A 133 1.95 9.00 -7.43
C PHE A 133 0.64 9.57 -6.87
N VAL A 134 -0.51 9.16 -7.39
CA VAL A 134 -1.81 9.74 -7.03
C VAL A 134 -2.63 8.82 -6.12
N TYR A 135 -2.15 7.60 -5.87
CA TYR A 135 -2.82 6.58 -5.04
C TYR A 135 -4.19 6.17 -5.60
N ASN A 136 -4.37 6.27 -6.93
CA ASN A 136 -5.63 5.89 -7.55
C ASN A 136 -5.63 4.40 -7.89
N PHE A 137 -5.88 3.58 -6.87
CA PHE A 137 -5.97 2.13 -7.00
C PHE A 137 -7.32 1.64 -7.53
N GLN A 138 -8.28 2.53 -7.83
CA GLN A 138 -9.62 2.12 -8.27
C GLN A 138 -9.58 1.30 -9.57
N LYS A 139 -8.63 1.60 -10.46
CA LYS A 139 -8.42 0.83 -11.69
C LYS A 139 -7.77 -0.54 -11.43
N LEU A 140 -6.89 -0.64 -10.42
CA LEU A 140 -6.33 -1.91 -9.94
C LEU A 140 -7.40 -2.85 -9.36
N TYR A 141 -8.30 -2.32 -8.53
CA TYR A 141 -9.32 -3.14 -7.87
C TYR A 141 -10.46 -3.59 -8.78
N LYS A 142 -10.77 -2.87 -9.87
CA LYS A 142 -11.78 -3.31 -10.84
C LYS A 142 -11.45 -4.67 -11.47
N GLY A 143 -10.15 -4.98 -11.66
CA GLY A 143 -9.69 -6.30 -12.13
C GLY A 143 -9.69 -7.35 -11.01
N LEU A 144 -9.21 -6.99 -9.82
CA LEU A 144 -9.17 -7.90 -8.67
C LEU A 144 -10.57 -8.31 -8.18
N GLY A 145 -11.58 -7.44 -8.26
CA GLY A 145 -12.95 -7.75 -7.84
C GLY A 145 -13.52 -8.97 -8.56
N LYS A 146 -13.34 -9.07 -9.89
CA LYS A 146 -13.78 -10.24 -10.68
C LYS A 146 -13.02 -11.51 -10.29
N TYR A 147 -11.72 -11.39 -10.01
CA TYR A 147 -10.89 -12.51 -9.56
C TYR A 147 -11.29 -13.01 -8.16
N LEU A 148 -11.50 -12.10 -7.20
CA LEU A 148 -12.00 -12.42 -5.86
C LEU A 148 -13.40 -13.02 -5.90
N GLN A 149 -14.31 -12.46 -6.71
CA GLN A 149 -15.64 -13.04 -6.94
C GLN A 149 -15.54 -14.48 -7.45
N ARG A 150 -14.62 -14.76 -8.37
CA ARG A 150 -14.41 -16.12 -8.89
C ARG A 150 -13.89 -17.07 -7.80
N LYS A 151 -12.92 -16.64 -6.99
CA LYS A 151 -12.39 -17.42 -5.85
C LYS A 151 -13.45 -17.69 -4.79
N ILE A 152 -14.26 -16.68 -4.43
CA ILE A 152 -15.37 -16.82 -3.47
C ILE A 152 -16.41 -17.79 -4.02
N LYS A 153 -16.78 -17.67 -5.31
CA LYS A 153 -17.72 -18.58 -5.96
C LYS A 153 -17.23 -20.03 -5.95
N LEU A 154 -15.94 -20.25 -6.24
CA LEU A 154 -15.33 -21.59 -6.19
C LEU A 154 -15.32 -22.17 -4.76
N GLY A 155 -15.02 -21.36 -3.74
CA GLY A 155 -15.09 -21.78 -2.34
C GLY A 155 -16.51 -22.14 -1.91
N TRP A 156 -17.51 -21.36 -2.30
CA TRP A 156 -18.92 -21.65 -2.06
C TRP A 156 -19.38 -22.95 -2.72
N GLN A 157 -18.94 -23.22 -3.95
CA GLN A 157 -19.23 -24.47 -4.65
C GLN A 157 -18.60 -25.69 -3.95
N GLN A 158 -17.38 -25.56 -3.45
CA GLN A 158 -16.73 -26.62 -2.67
C GLN A 158 -17.46 -26.88 -1.34
N MET A 159 -17.90 -25.83 -0.65
CA MET A 159 -18.69 -25.98 0.59
C MET A 159 -20.04 -26.66 0.34
N GLN A 160 -20.74 -26.30 -0.74
CA GLN A 160 -22.00 -26.94 -1.12
C GLN A 160 -21.83 -28.42 -1.49
N ALA A 161 -20.76 -28.76 -2.21
CA ALA A 161 -20.42 -30.14 -2.53
C ALA A 161 -20.09 -30.95 -1.27
N PHE A 162 -19.35 -30.37 -0.33
CA PHE A 162 -19.00 -31.03 0.93
C PHE A 162 -20.22 -31.22 1.85
N SER A 163 -21.12 -30.23 1.94
CA SER A 163 -22.36 -30.38 2.69
C SER A 163 -23.29 -31.44 2.08
N GLY A 164 -23.34 -31.53 0.75
CA GLY A 164 -24.13 -32.56 0.05
C GLY A 164 -23.57 -33.98 0.23
N GLN A 165 -22.25 -34.13 0.32
CA GLN A 165 -21.61 -35.41 0.65
C GLN A 165 -21.91 -35.82 2.09
N LEU A 166 -21.88 -34.88 3.04
CA LEU A 166 -22.21 -35.16 4.44
C LEU A 166 -23.67 -35.58 4.64
N SER A 167 -24.62 -34.96 3.93
CA SER A 167 -26.03 -35.37 3.99
C SER A 167 -26.25 -36.74 3.36
N ALA A 168 -25.60 -37.04 2.23
CA ALA A 168 -25.70 -38.36 1.59
C ALA A 168 -25.14 -39.47 2.49
N ILE A 169 -24.02 -39.22 3.18
CA ILE A 169 -23.43 -40.16 4.14
C ILE A 169 -24.35 -40.34 5.36
N SER A 170 -25.01 -39.29 5.85
CA SER A 170 -25.95 -39.45 6.97
C SER A 170 -27.20 -40.21 6.56
N ASP A 171 -27.72 -39.98 5.35
CA ASP A 171 -28.89 -40.68 4.82
C ASP A 171 -28.58 -42.16 4.55
N GLU A 172 -27.38 -42.49 4.05
CA GLU A 172 -26.93 -43.87 3.89
C GLU A 172 -26.76 -44.57 5.24
N LEU A 173 -26.19 -43.91 6.25
CA LEU A 173 -26.07 -44.45 7.60
C LEU A 173 -27.45 -44.65 8.24
N LEU A 174 -28.37 -43.69 8.10
CA LEU A 174 -29.74 -43.82 8.61
C LEU A 174 -30.49 -44.96 7.90
N THR A 175 -30.30 -45.13 6.60
CA THR A 175 -30.90 -46.22 5.83
C THR A 175 -30.29 -47.58 6.20
N HIS A 176 -28.98 -47.64 6.47
CA HIS A 176 -28.30 -48.87 6.87
C HIS A 176 -28.59 -49.28 8.33
N TYR A 177 -28.78 -48.33 9.24
CA TYR A 177 -29.05 -48.61 10.66
C TYR A 177 -30.55 -48.69 10.99
N PHE A 178 -31.43 -48.01 10.23
CA PHE A 178 -32.87 -47.96 10.50
C PHE A 178 -33.74 -48.53 9.36
N GLY A 179 -33.15 -49.02 8.25
CA GLY A 179 -33.88 -49.47 7.06
C GLY A 179 -34.06 -50.99 6.92
N ARG A 180 -34.90 -51.59 7.77
CA ARG A 180 -36.06 -52.43 7.34
C ARG A 180 -36.91 -52.88 8.54
N LYS A 181 -38.01 -52.16 8.76
CA LYS A 181 -39.35 -52.75 8.94
C LYS A 181 -40.41 -51.64 8.87
N ASN A 182 -41.24 -51.76 7.81
CA ASN A 182 -42.58 -51.23 7.55
C ASN A 182 -42.95 -49.85 8.09
#